data_AF-A0A6J6D7I0-F1
#
_entry.id   AF-A0A6J6D7I0-F1
#
_cell.length_a   1.000
_cell.length_b   1.000
_cell.length_c   1.000
_cell.angle_alpha   90.00
_cell.angle_beta   90.00
_cell.angle_gamma   90.00
#
_symmetry.space_group_name_H-M   'P 1'
#
loop_
_entity.id
_entity.type
_entity.pdbx_description
1 polymer ?
#
loop_
_entity_poly.entity_id
_entity_poly.type
_entity_poly.pdbx_seq_one_letter_code
_entity_poly.pdbx_strand_id
1 'polypeptide(L)'
;MKSPLFKRSLLVGGALATLAASLISTSTGASATVAPQTTGIVIAAGGSDTTEKVMDAIMAQANAPAGETWVNLASFPTTATAVPGDANCPTMNWQPNGVTPVAPDRTIPAGSGNGRSMLQTLIADNNTYGSPAVGVKGCMEIARSSSYSSSSGVSAGNSQYFAFALDAVSWATGSLSAPAALSKADLVKIYNCTYTDWSQVPGGSAGPIQRYLPQTGSGTYAFFLSDVLGSSNFNFGTPSANCPAPIYVNATGGPLEENNASVINPAHWQSAIFPYSAGQWVYQANNSANPTIDKRVLPSGGAPARLGGILTNVDANGLTTTQSMNANPAAYNITDRKWQLNDAGLSVVQPGASGGYPITEASSTRVNTVPAFIGVRFVYNVLDQRSPNYVEALMAVGFDNVNGSTTKSALCNGERAAIIASYGFAPLPTTGITGTVAASANYNLAGSTCRRISV
;
A
#
# COMPACT_ATOMS: atom_id res chain seq x y z
N MET A 1 -46.10 -15.74 35.98
CA MET A 1 -46.47 -17.09 35.50
C MET A 1 -47.17 -16.94 34.14
N LYS A 2 -46.48 -17.27 33.03
CA LYS A 2 -46.73 -18.44 32.16
C LYS A 2 -48.15 -18.41 31.53
N SER A 3 -48.35 -17.79 30.36
CA SER A 3 -48.41 -18.37 28.97
C SER A 3 -49.66 -19.26 28.71
N PRO A 4 -50.00 -19.65 27.46
CA PRO A 4 -49.88 -19.02 26.14
C PRO A 4 -51.23 -19.12 25.38
N LEU A 5 -51.31 -18.71 24.10
CA LEU A 5 -52.12 -19.35 23.05
C LEU A 5 -52.06 -18.50 21.77
N PHE A 6 -51.22 -18.89 20.79
CA PHE A 6 -51.60 -18.71 19.39
C PHE A 6 -51.03 -19.85 18.55
N LYS A 7 -51.91 -20.36 17.70
CA LYS A 7 -51.85 -21.67 17.05
C LYS A 7 -50.88 -21.70 15.87
N ARG A 8 -50.28 -22.86 15.69
CA ARG A 8 -49.51 -23.29 14.51
C ARG A 8 -50.40 -23.30 13.26
N SER A 9 -49.86 -22.88 12.14
CA SER A 9 -50.31 -23.28 10.80
C SER A 9 -49.07 -23.64 10.00
N LEU A 10 -48.95 -24.94 9.73
CA LEU A 10 -47.89 -25.59 8.97
C LEU A 10 -48.29 -25.53 7.50
N LEU A 11 -47.60 -24.74 6.69
CA LEU A 11 -47.69 -24.82 5.23
C LEU A 11 -46.39 -25.41 4.71
N VAL A 12 -46.50 -26.67 4.28
CA VAL A 12 -45.51 -27.40 3.49
C VAL A 12 -45.61 -26.86 2.08
N GLY A 13 -44.62 -26.07 1.66
CA GLY A 13 -44.44 -25.62 0.28
C GLY A 13 -43.05 -26.03 -0.19
N GLY A 14 -42.99 -27.08 -1.01
CA GLY A 14 -41.75 -27.55 -1.62
C GLY A 14 -41.22 -26.53 -2.62
N ALA A 15 -40.09 -25.90 -2.30
CA ALA A 15 -39.30 -25.15 -3.26
C ALA A 15 -38.20 -26.07 -3.82
N LEU A 16 -38.28 -26.32 -5.12
CA LEU A 16 -37.22 -26.93 -5.94
C LEU A 16 -35.97 -26.06 -5.85
N ALA A 17 -34.98 -26.51 -5.07
CA ALA A 17 -33.64 -25.97 -5.09
C ALA A 17 -32.88 -26.58 -6.28
N THR A 18 -32.83 -25.87 -7.40
CA THR A 18 -31.85 -26.12 -8.46
C THR A 18 -30.45 -25.85 -7.90
N LEU A 19 -29.76 -26.93 -7.50
CA LEU A 19 -28.32 -26.95 -7.26
C LEU A 19 -27.61 -26.66 -8.60
N ALA A 20 -27.32 -25.39 -8.85
CA ALA A 20 -26.27 -25.02 -9.78
C ALA A 20 -24.94 -25.39 -9.11
N ALA A 21 -24.47 -26.61 -9.36
CA ALA A 21 -23.11 -27.01 -9.05
C ALA A 21 -22.16 -26.14 -9.89
N SER A 22 -21.65 -25.07 -9.28
CA SER A 22 -20.48 -24.37 -9.78
C SER A 22 -19.33 -25.37 -9.80
N LEU A 23 -18.98 -25.88 -10.98
CA LEU A 23 -17.71 -26.53 -11.20
C LEU A 23 -16.62 -25.52 -10.83
N ILE A 24 -16.08 -25.64 -9.63
CA ILE A 24 -14.75 -25.15 -9.31
C ILE A 24 -13.81 -26.01 -10.14
N SER A 25 -13.50 -25.55 -11.35
CA SER A 25 -12.41 -26.10 -12.14
C SER A 25 -11.12 -25.80 -11.37
N THR A 26 -10.70 -26.71 -10.51
CA THR A 26 -9.33 -26.75 -10.00
C THR A 26 -8.44 -27.13 -11.17
N SER A 27 -8.15 -26.19 -12.06
CA SER A 27 -7.02 -26.30 -12.96
C SER A 27 -5.78 -26.24 -12.07
N THR A 28 -5.30 -27.40 -11.63
CA THR A 28 -3.90 -27.58 -11.27
C THR A 28 -3.12 -27.44 -12.57
N GLY A 29 -3.02 -26.20 -13.07
CA GLY A 29 -2.05 -25.87 -14.09
C GLY A 29 -0.71 -26.22 -13.48
N ALA A 30 -0.08 -27.28 -13.99
CA ALA A 30 1.32 -27.52 -13.72
C ALA A 30 2.03 -26.22 -14.14
N SER A 31 2.44 -25.44 -13.14
CA SER A 31 3.30 -24.28 -13.37
C SER A 31 4.51 -24.85 -14.09
N ALA A 32 4.74 -24.42 -15.34
CA ALA A 32 5.93 -24.80 -16.06
C ALA A 32 7.10 -24.30 -15.21
N THR A 33 7.69 -25.22 -14.46
CA THR A 33 8.90 -24.98 -13.68
C THR A 33 9.99 -24.68 -14.69
N VAL A 34 10.20 -23.39 -14.94
CA VAL A 34 11.47 -22.92 -15.50
C VAL A 34 12.56 -23.57 -14.65
N ALA A 35 13.46 -24.33 -15.27
CA ALA A 35 14.53 -25.00 -14.56
C ALA A 35 15.26 -23.97 -13.66
N PRO A 36 15.48 -24.27 -12.37
CA PRO A 36 16.05 -23.29 -11.45
C PRO A 36 17.35 -22.74 -12.02
N GLN A 37 17.38 -21.42 -12.22
CA GLN A 37 18.59 -20.71 -12.60
C GLN A 37 19.58 -20.81 -11.44
N THR A 38 20.82 -21.17 -11.77
CA THR A 38 22.05 -21.14 -10.95
C THR A 38 21.85 -21.08 -9.43
N THR A 39 22.18 -22.15 -8.71
CA THR A 39 22.25 -22.13 -7.24
C THR A 39 23.08 -20.95 -6.72
N GLY A 40 22.58 -20.25 -5.70
CA GLY A 40 23.30 -19.16 -5.04
C GLY A 40 22.90 -17.75 -5.45
N ILE A 41 21.79 -17.54 -6.17
CA ILE A 41 21.24 -16.20 -6.43
C ILE A 41 20.67 -15.58 -5.16
N VAL A 42 20.93 -14.29 -4.97
CA VAL A 42 20.36 -13.49 -3.89
C VAL A 42 19.45 -12.41 -4.49
N ILE A 43 18.21 -12.35 -4.01
CA ILE A 43 17.24 -11.31 -4.37
C ILE A 43 16.99 -10.43 -3.15
N ALA A 44 17.39 -9.18 -3.21
CA ALA A 44 17.15 -8.19 -2.17
C ALA A 44 16.09 -7.16 -2.60
N ALA A 45 15.20 -6.81 -1.68
CA ALA A 45 14.19 -5.78 -1.84
C ALA A 45 14.29 -4.69 -0.77
N GLY A 46 14.07 -3.44 -1.15
CA GLY A 46 14.07 -2.29 -0.24
C GLY A 46 13.18 -1.15 -0.71
N GLY A 47 13.02 -0.07 0.07
CA GLY A 47 12.21 1.09 -0.33
C GLY A 47 11.04 1.37 0.60
N SER A 48 9.82 1.37 0.07
CA SER A 48 8.62 1.79 0.84
C SER A 48 8.31 0.89 2.03
N ASP A 49 8.07 1.51 3.18
CA ASP A 49 7.60 0.88 4.41
C ASP A 49 6.11 0.54 4.36
N THR A 50 5.28 1.29 3.61
CA THR A 50 3.88 0.90 3.35
C THR A 50 3.77 -0.54 2.85
N THR A 51 4.66 -0.99 1.98
CA THR A 51 4.61 -2.34 1.41
C THR A 51 5.57 -3.31 2.10
N GLU A 52 6.37 -2.87 3.06
CA GLU A 52 7.42 -3.68 3.68
C GLU A 52 6.84 -4.95 4.28
N LYS A 53 5.80 -4.86 5.12
CA LYS A 53 5.27 -6.03 5.85
C LYS A 53 4.61 -7.07 4.96
N VAL A 54 3.87 -6.63 3.93
CA VAL A 54 3.32 -7.57 2.94
C VAL A 54 4.45 -8.22 2.12
N MET A 55 5.51 -7.46 1.81
CA MET A 55 6.68 -7.99 1.12
C MET A 55 7.55 -8.89 2.02
N ASP A 56 7.60 -8.69 3.34
CA ASP A 56 8.26 -9.60 4.28
C ASP A 56 7.65 -11.00 4.16
N ALA A 57 6.32 -11.06 4.06
CA ALA A 57 5.61 -12.32 3.90
C ALA A 57 5.70 -12.90 2.48
N ILE A 58 5.63 -12.07 1.43
CA ILE A 58 5.78 -12.52 0.04
C ILE A 58 7.19 -13.06 -0.19
N MET A 59 8.20 -12.33 0.29
CA MET A 59 9.61 -12.68 0.12
C MET A 59 10.18 -13.55 1.25
N ALA A 60 9.33 -14.10 2.12
CA ALA A 60 9.78 -15.05 3.13
C ALA A 60 10.56 -16.19 2.45
N GLN A 61 11.68 -16.61 3.04
CA GLN A 61 12.56 -17.63 2.45
C GLN A 61 11.84 -18.93 2.09
N ALA A 62 10.77 -19.29 2.80
CA ALA A 62 9.94 -20.46 2.48
C ALA A 62 9.23 -20.37 1.10
N ASN A 63 9.14 -19.17 0.53
CA ASN A 63 8.60 -18.91 -0.80
C ASN A 63 9.67 -18.82 -1.88
N ALA A 64 10.95 -18.75 -1.51
CA ALA A 64 12.04 -18.66 -2.46
C ALA A 64 12.24 -20.01 -3.18
N PRO A 65 12.53 -20.01 -4.49
CA PRO A 65 12.96 -21.22 -5.19
C PRO A 65 14.16 -21.89 -4.51
N ALA A 66 14.26 -23.21 -4.65
CA ALA A 66 15.34 -23.97 -4.04
C ALA A 66 16.70 -23.48 -4.54
N GLY A 67 17.57 -23.06 -3.62
CA GLY A 67 18.91 -22.55 -3.93
C GLY A 67 19.00 -21.04 -4.09
N GLU A 68 17.88 -20.30 -3.99
CA GLU A 68 17.86 -18.84 -3.92
C GLU A 68 17.79 -18.35 -2.47
N THR A 69 18.29 -17.14 -2.22
CA THR A 69 18.10 -16.42 -0.94
C THR A 69 17.34 -15.14 -1.19
N TRP A 70 16.21 -14.96 -0.51
CA TRP A 70 15.41 -13.74 -0.62
C TRP A 70 15.54 -12.91 0.67
N VAL A 71 15.88 -11.63 0.52
CA VAL A 71 16.05 -10.70 1.65
C VAL A 71 15.18 -9.46 1.45
N ASN A 72 14.27 -9.22 2.37
CA ASN A 72 13.49 -7.98 2.40
C ASN A 72 14.09 -7.04 3.45
N LEU A 73 14.67 -5.92 3.00
CA LEU A 73 15.28 -4.93 3.88
C LEU A 73 14.17 -4.13 4.59
N ALA A 74 14.18 -4.11 5.92
CA ALA A 74 13.34 -3.20 6.67
C ALA A 74 13.72 -1.76 6.32
N SER A 75 12.75 -0.84 6.25
CA SER A 75 12.96 0.54 5.79
C SER A 75 13.64 1.38 6.88
N PHE A 76 13.37 1.08 8.16
CA PHE A 76 13.92 1.78 9.33
C PHE A 76 14.41 0.79 10.39
N PRO A 77 15.39 -0.06 10.08
CA PRO A 77 15.93 -0.94 11.10
C PRO A 77 16.79 -0.16 12.07
N THR A 78 16.94 -0.70 13.27
CA THR A 78 17.84 -0.18 14.29
C THR A 78 19.25 -0.75 14.19
N THR A 79 19.44 -1.82 13.40
CA THR A 79 20.71 -2.52 13.21
C THR A 79 20.99 -2.74 11.73
N ALA A 80 22.26 -2.91 11.39
CA ALA A 80 22.65 -3.30 10.03
C ALA A 80 22.03 -4.65 9.64
N THR A 81 21.67 -4.78 8.37
CA THR A 81 21.16 -6.03 7.79
C THR A 81 22.16 -6.57 6.78
N ALA A 82 22.73 -7.75 7.05
CA ALA A 82 23.62 -8.42 6.11
C ALA A 82 22.80 -9.07 4.97
N VAL A 83 23.12 -8.71 3.74
CA VAL A 83 22.65 -9.40 2.52
C VAL A 83 23.81 -10.24 2.01
N PRO A 84 23.67 -11.58 1.93
CA PRO A 84 24.69 -12.45 1.37
C PRO A 84 25.06 -12.02 -0.05
N GLY A 85 26.33 -12.20 -0.42
CA GLY A 85 26.76 -12.01 -1.80
C GLY A 85 26.35 -13.16 -2.71
N ASP A 86 26.34 -12.89 -4.01
CA ASP A 86 26.16 -13.84 -5.10
C ASP A 86 27.19 -13.59 -6.22
N ALA A 87 26.94 -14.11 -7.43
CA ALA A 87 27.83 -13.94 -8.57
C ALA A 87 27.95 -12.48 -9.06
N ASN A 88 26.99 -11.62 -8.73
CA ASN A 88 26.85 -10.26 -9.23
C ASN A 88 27.07 -9.20 -8.13
N CYS A 89 26.94 -9.61 -6.87
CA CYS A 89 27.02 -8.75 -5.72
C CYS A 89 27.93 -9.33 -4.62
N PRO A 90 28.88 -8.57 -4.04
CA PRO A 90 29.54 -9.01 -2.81
C PRO A 90 28.55 -9.04 -1.64
N THR A 91 28.89 -9.71 -0.54
CA THR A 91 28.14 -9.54 0.71
C THR A 91 28.12 -8.05 1.09
N MET A 92 26.94 -7.52 1.39
CA MET A 92 26.75 -6.13 1.79
C MET A 92 26.10 -6.03 3.16
N ASN A 93 26.58 -5.14 4.01
CA ASN A 93 25.85 -4.74 5.21
C ASN A 93 25.06 -3.46 4.91
N TRP A 94 23.75 -3.58 4.96
CA TRP A 94 22.84 -2.46 4.77
C TRP A 94 22.65 -1.73 6.09
N GLN A 95 23.20 -0.52 6.17
CA GLN A 95 23.29 0.28 7.38
C GLN A 95 22.00 1.08 7.64
N PRO A 96 21.57 1.24 8.90
CA PRO A 96 20.48 2.15 9.27
C PRO A 96 20.74 3.59 8.81
N ASN A 97 19.66 4.38 8.67
CA ASN A 97 19.78 5.82 8.44
C ASN A 97 20.57 6.50 9.56
N GLY A 98 21.46 7.44 9.19
CA GLY A 98 22.33 8.14 10.13
C GLY A 98 23.67 7.44 10.40
N VAL A 99 23.87 6.22 9.88
CA VAL A 99 25.17 5.53 9.90
C VAL A 99 25.85 5.69 8.54
N THR A 100 27.08 6.20 8.53
CA THR A 100 27.89 6.31 7.31
C THR A 100 28.38 4.91 6.88
N PRO A 101 27.95 4.39 5.72
CA PRO A 101 28.40 3.09 5.25
C PRO A 101 29.84 3.13 4.74
N VAL A 102 30.56 2.02 4.89
CA VAL A 102 31.90 1.82 4.31
C VAL A 102 31.75 0.90 3.11
N ALA A 103 32.25 1.31 1.93
CA ALA A 103 32.11 0.50 0.71
C ALA A 103 32.59 -0.96 0.93
N PRO A 104 31.86 -1.97 0.42
CA PRO A 104 30.72 -1.86 -0.51
C PRO A 104 29.35 -1.66 0.17
N ASP A 105 29.28 -1.45 1.49
CA ASP A 105 28.03 -1.26 2.21
C ASP A 105 27.22 -0.06 1.70
N ARG A 106 25.93 -0.05 2.05
CA ARG A 106 24.98 1.01 1.66
C ARG A 106 24.08 1.37 2.83
N THR A 107 23.61 2.61 2.85
CA THR A 107 22.50 2.99 3.71
C THR A 107 21.21 2.39 3.15
N ILE A 108 20.36 1.87 4.03
CA ILE A 108 19.07 1.30 3.65
C ILE A 108 18.19 2.36 2.98
N PRO A 109 17.65 2.08 1.78
CA PRO A 109 16.76 3.01 1.12
C PRO A 109 15.39 2.96 1.78
N ALA A 110 15.03 4.08 2.41
CA ALA A 110 13.78 4.20 3.15
C ALA A 110 12.79 5.09 2.40
N GLY A 111 11.63 4.54 2.04
CA GLY A 111 10.63 5.23 1.21
C GLY A 111 10.74 4.90 -0.28
N SER A 112 9.64 5.12 -0.99
CA SER A 112 9.49 4.79 -2.41
C SER A 112 10.51 5.47 -3.33
N GLY A 113 10.80 6.75 -3.09
CA GLY A 113 11.79 7.49 -3.88
C GLY A 113 13.20 6.93 -3.71
N ASN A 114 13.62 6.76 -2.46
CA ASN A 114 14.95 6.25 -2.11
C ASN A 114 15.16 4.81 -2.60
N GLY A 115 14.14 3.95 -2.51
CA GLY A 115 14.19 2.58 -3.06
C GLY A 115 14.49 2.57 -4.56
N ARG A 116 13.73 3.35 -5.34
CA ARG A 116 13.93 3.43 -6.80
C ARG A 116 15.28 4.04 -7.17
N SER A 117 15.71 5.09 -6.47
CA SER A 117 17.03 5.70 -6.68
C SER A 117 18.15 4.71 -6.37
N MET A 118 18.06 3.96 -5.27
CA MET A 118 19.07 2.96 -4.91
C MET A 118 19.15 1.83 -5.93
N LEU A 119 18.00 1.34 -6.43
CA LEU A 119 17.95 0.34 -7.50
C LEU A 119 18.73 0.83 -8.73
N GLN A 120 18.56 2.09 -9.12
CA GLN A 120 19.27 2.67 -10.26
C GLN A 120 20.75 2.86 -10.00
N THR A 121 21.13 3.40 -8.83
CA THR A 121 22.53 3.63 -8.46
C THR A 121 23.32 2.32 -8.53
N LEU A 122 22.79 1.24 -7.94
CA LEU A 122 23.44 -0.09 -7.96
C LEU A 122 23.55 -0.72 -9.35
N ILE A 123 22.86 -0.18 -10.35
CA ILE A 123 22.91 -0.65 -11.74
C ILE A 123 23.78 0.28 -12.59
N ALA A 124 23.77 1.59 -12.30
CA ALA A 124 24.52 2.60 -13.01
C ALA A 124 26.01 2.63 -12.62
N ASP A 125 26.36 2.15 -11.43
CA ASP A 125 27.73 2.07 -10.89
C ASP A 125 28.62 1.03 -11.61
N ASN A 126 28.65 1.07 -12.94
CA ASN A 126 29.41 0.15 -13.78
C ASN A 126 30.90 0.54 -13.90
N ASN A 127 31.32 1.75 -13.47
CA ASN A 127 32.68 2.28 -13.73
C ASN A 127 33.32 3.11 -12.59
N THR A 128 32.69 3.27 -11.42
CA THR A 128 33.16 4.23 -10.39
C THR A 128 33.94 3.59 -9.23
N TYR A 129 33.99 2.26 -9.15
CA TYR A 129 34.75 1.53 -8.14
C TYR A 129 36.05 1.03 -8.78
N GLY A 130 37.14 1.77 -8.59
CA GLY A 130 38.44 1.65 -9.28
C GLY A 130 39.23 0.34 -9.09
N SER A 131 38.57 -0.81 -9.05
CA SER A 131 39.17 -2.12 -9.25
C SER A 131 38.27 -2.94 -10.18
N PRO A 132 38.78 -3.48 -11.31
CA PRO A 132 38.03 -4.34 -12.24
C PRO A 132 37.37 -5.58 -11.61
N ALA A 133 37.62 -5.84 -10.32
CA ALA A 133 37.22 -7.07 -9.63
C ALA A 133 35.94 -6.96 -8.77
N VAL A 134 35.38 -5.77 -8.51
CA VAL A 134 34.15 -5.66 -7.69
C VAL A 134 33.13 -4.74 -8.36
N GLY A 135 32.64 -5.18 -9.52
CA GLY A 135 31.49 -4.58 -10.19
C GLY A 135 30.21 -4.87 -9.40
N VAL A 136 29.90 -4.04 -8.42
CA VAL A 136 28.65 -4.09 -7.65
C VAL A 136 27.48 -3.85 -8.62
N LYS A 137 26.83 -4.93 -9.06
CA LYS A 137 25.68 -4.87 -9.97
C LYS A 137 24.55 -5.69 -9.37
N GLY A 138 23.37 -5.09 -9.25
CA GLY A 138 22.20 -5.85 -8.79
C GLY A 138 22.46 -6.46 -7.41
N CYS A 139 22.66 -5.60 -6.42
CA CYS A 139 22.65 -6.00 -5.01
C CYS A 139 21.32 -5.74 -4.31
N MET A 140 20.36 -5.22 -5.09
CA MET A 140 18.97 -4.97 -4.74
C MET A 140 18.23 -4.93 -6.06
N GLU A 141 17.34 -5.89 -6.26
CA GLU A 141 16.70 -6.15 -7.55
C GLU A 141 15.29 -5.57 -7.59
N ILE A 142 14.71 -5.37 -6.40
CA ILE A 142 13.32 -4.94 -6.23
C ILE A 142 13.28 -3.67 -5.39
N ALA A 143 12.82 -2.58 -5.99
CA ALA A 143 12.41 -1.40 -5.24
C ALA A 143 10.91 -1.47 -4.93
N ARG A 144 10.57 -1.62 -3.65
CA ARG A 144 9.21 -1.54 -3.15
C ARG A 144 8.67 -0.12 -3.24
N SER A 145 7.45 0.04 -3.73
CA SER A 145 6.90 1.37 -3.94
C SER A 145 5.40 1.50 -3.71
N SER A 146 5.01 2.50 -2.93
CA SER A 146 3.62 2.93 -2.69
C SER A 146 3.22 4.14 -3.55
N SER A 147 4.06 4.54 -4.49
CA SER A 147 3.72 5.54 -5.50
C SER A 147 4.31 5.16 -6.83
N TYR A 148 3.78 5.75 -7.88
CA TYR A 148 4.44 5.76 -9.16
C TYR A 148 5.15 7.10 -9.33
N SER A 149 6.37 7.10 -9.85
CA SER A 149 7.04 8.33 -10.28
C SER A 149 7.41 8.20 -11.74
N SER A 150 6.84 9.06 -12.59
CA SER A 150 7.31 9.27 -13.97
C SER A 150 8.38 10.34 -14.08
N SER A 151 8.70 11.09 -13.01
CA SER A 151 9.42 12.37 -13.12
C SER A 151 10.67 12.53 -12.25
N SER A 152 11.22 11.46 -11.67
CA SER A 152 12.52 11.56 -11.00
C SER A 152 13.32 10.26 -11.02
N GLY A 153 14.50 10.31 -11.65
CA GLY A 153 15.60 9.36 -11.49
C GLY A 153 15.60 8.16 -12.43
N VAL A 154 14.43 7.66 -12.83
CA VAL A 154 14.37 6.49 -13.72
C VAL A 154 14.63 6.89 -15.16
N SER A 155 15.75 6.46 -15.76
CA SER A 155 15.91 6.58 -17.21
C SER A 155 14.73 5.87 -17.88
N ALA A 156 13.86 6.65 -18.53
CA ALA A 156 12.72 6.15 -19.28
C ALA A 156 13.17 4.97 -20.16
N GLY A 157 12.57 3.79 -19.96
CA GLY A 157 12.79 2.60 -20.78
C GLY A 157 13.39 1.36 -20.10
N ASN A 158 14.06 1.48 -18.94
CA ASN A 158 14.71 0.31 -18.30
C ASN A 158 14.02 -0.23 -17.05
N SER A 159 13.23 0.58 -16.34
CA SER A 159 12.49 0.07 -15.18
C SER A 159 11.07 -0.34 -15.50
N GLN A 160 10.60 -1.36 -14.82
CA GLN A 160 9.27 -1.90 -14.95
C GLN A 160 8.55 -1.87 -13.61
N TYR A 161 7.36 -1.29 -13.60
CA TYR A 161 6.49 -1.24 -12.43
C TYR A 161 5.50 -2.39 -12.50
N PHE A 162 5.54 -3.29 -11.52
CA PHE A 162 4.57 -4.36 -11.35
C PHE A 162 3.64 -4.02 -10.20
N ALA A 163 2.46 -3.47 -10.53
CA ALA A 163 1.39 -3.30 -9.57
C ALA A 163 0.90 -4.68 -9.12
N PHE A 164 0.86 -4.95 -7.82
CA PHE A 164 0.45 -6.25 -7.29
C PHE A 164 -0.77 -6.20 -6.37
N ALA A 165 -1.12 -5.00 -5.89
CA ALA A 165 -2.28 -4.78 -5.05
C ALA A 165 -2.77 -3.33 -5.15
N LEU A 166 -3.98 -3.11 -4.64
CA LEU A 166 -4.53 -1.79 -4.37
C LEU A 166 -4.38 -1.45 -2.89
N ASP A 167 -4.18 -0.17 -2.65
CA ASP A 167 -4.23 0.49 -1.35
C ASP A 167 -5.15 1.72 -1.48
N ALA A 168 -5.49 2.32 -0.35
CA ALA A 168 -6.11 3.62 -0.31
C ALA A 168 -5.36 4.53 0.66
N VAL A 169 -5.12 5.78 0.30
CA VAL A 169 -4.55 6.79 1.19
C VAL A 169 -5.67 7.72 1.63
N SER A 170 -5.83 7.83 2.94
CA SER A 170 -6.72 8.82 3.54
C SER A 170 -5.97 9.58 4.63
N TRP A 171 -6.70 10.27 5.49
CA TRP A 171 -6.20 10.94 6.68
C TRP A 171 -6.56 10.14 7.93
N ALA A 172 -5.74 10.27 8.97
CA ALA A 172 -5.96 9.71 10.28
C ALA A 172 -5.72 10.77 11.36
N THR A 173 -6.31 10.55 12.54
CA THR A 173 -6.17 11.47 13.68
C THR A 173 -6.35 10.73 15.00
N GLY A 174 -5.64 11.20 16.03
CA GLY A 174 -5.90 10.86 17.43
C GLY A 174 -6.94 11.77 18.10
N SER A 175 -7.32 12.87 17.44
CA SER A 175 -8.27 13.87 17.95
C SER A 175 -9.67 13.28 18.07
N LEU A 176 -10.31 13.47 19.21
CA LEU A 176 -11.74 13.20 19.38
C LEU A 176 -12.64 14.33 18.84
N SER A 177 -12.07 15.51 18.60
CA SER A 177 -12.79 16.67 18.05
C SER A 177 -13.00 16.61 16.54
N ALA A 178 -12.22 15.77 15.85
CA ALA A 178 -12.36 15.56 14.41
C ALA A 178 -13.63 14.76 14.05
N PRO A 179 -14.31 15.12 12.95
CA PRO A 179 -15.43 14.33 12.41
C PRO A 179 -14.95 12.97 11.88
N ALA A 180 -15.87 12.06 11.55
CA ALA A 180 -15.53 10.75 10.98
C ALA A 180 -15.08 10.81 9.52
N ALA A 181 -15.46 11.86 8.78
CA ALA A 181 -15.13 12.06 7.38
C ALA A 181 -14.94 13.55 7.07
N LEU A 182 -14.17 13.84 6.03
CA LEU A 182 -13.94 15.19 5.51
C LEU A 182 -14.28 15.21 4.02
N SER A 183 -14.79 16.33 3.51
CA SER A 183 -14.74 16.56 2.07
C SER A 183 -13.29 16.78 1.63
N LYS A 184 -12.97 16.48 0.35
CA LYS A 184 -11.66 16.86 -0.21
C LYS A 184 -11.37 18.35 -0.03
N ALA A 185 -12.38 19.20 -0.16
CA ALA A 185 -12.24 20.65 0.04
C ALA A 185 -11.87 21.01 1.49
N ASP A 186 -12.47 20.37 2.49
CA ASP A 186 -12.14 20.61 3.90
C ASP A 186 -10.74 20.13 4.23
N LEU A 187 -10.31 18.99 3.67
CA LEU A 187 -8.95 18.49 3.83
C LEU A 187 -7.93 19.48 3.24
N VAL A 188 -8.20 20.04 2.05
CA VAL A 188 -7.37 21.12 1.47
C VAL A 188 -7.34 22.36 2.37
N LYS A 189 -8.48 22.79 2.92
CA LYS A 189 -8.56 23.94 3.84
C LYS A 189 -7.80 23.71 5.14
N ILE A 190 -7.81 22.50 5.68
CA ILE A 190 -6.99 22.13 6.83
C ILE A 190 -5.51 22.25 6.46
N TYR A 191 -5.10 21.59 5.37
CA TYR A 191 -3.69 21.54 5.00
C TYR A 191 -3.13 22.88 4.49
N ASN A 192 -3.95 23.83 4.04
CA ASN A 192 -3.50 25.15 3.59
C ASN A 192 -3.65 26.28 4.64
N CYS A 193 -3.92 25.94 5.91
CA CYS A 193 -4.16 26.89 7.02
C CYS A 193 -5.46 27.69 6.96
N THR A 194 -6.42 27.37 6.10
CA THR A 194 -7.75 28.01 6.15
C THR A 194 -8.53 27.54 7.38
N TYR A 195 -8.44 26.24 7.69
CA TYR A 195 -8.96 25.65 8.92
C TYR A 195 -7.81 25.29 9.86
N THR A 196 -7.87 25.84 11.06
CA THR A 196 -6.88 25.73 12.13
C THR A 196 -7.44 25.10 13.40
N ASP A 197 -8.76 24.99 13.50
CA ASP A 197 -9.49 24.36 14.59
C ASP A 197 -10.58 23.44 14.03
N TRP A 198 -10.78 22.29 14.66
CA TRP A 198 -11.77 21.28 14.26
C TRP A 198 -13.20 21.82 14.26
N SER A 199 -13.52 22.85 15.04
CA SER A 199 -14.84 23.51 15.02
C SER A 199 -15.14 24.26 13.73
N GLN A 200 -14.12 24.55 12.91
CA GLN A 200 -14.30 25.17 11.59
C GLN A 200 -14.65 24.13 10.50
N VAL A 201 -14.52 22.85 10.82
CA VAL A 201 -14.84 21.73 9.94
C VAL A 201 -16.29 21.29 10.22
N PRO A 202 -17.13 21.09 9.18
CA PRO A 202 -18.47 20.55 9.36
C PRO A 202 -18.45 19.23 10.16
N GLY A 203 -19.21 19.18 11.26
CA GLY A 203 -19.29 18.02 12.15
C GLY A 203 -18.13 17.85 13.14
N GLY A 204 -17.14 18.75 13.13
CA GLY A 204 -16.10 18.80 14.16
C GLY A 204 -16.53 19.60 15.38
N SER A 205 -15.82 19.41 16.50
CA SER A 205 -15.96 20.20 17.73
C SER A 205 -14.68 21.01 18.00
N ALA A 206 -14.68 21.87 19.02
CA ALA A 206 -13.51 22.71 19.32
C ALA A 206 -12.24 21.89 19.58
N GLY A 207 -11.12 22.33 19.00
CA GLY A 207 -9.81 21.72 19.19
C GLY A 207 -8.81 22.14 18.10
N PRO A 208 -7.58 22.55 18.45
CA PRO A 208 -6.61 23.00 17.46
C PRO A 208 -6.19 21.86 16.52
N ILE A 209 -5.71 22.22 15.34
CA ILE A 209 -5.21 21.28 14.33
C ILE A 209 -3.69 21.43 14.17
N GLN A 210 -2.97 20.31 14.32
CA GLN A 210 -1.55 20.19 13.99
C GLN A 210 -1.38 19.23 12.82
N ARG A 211 -0.78 19.72 11.74
CA ARG A 211 -0.56 18.93 10.53
C ARG A 211 0.74 18.15 10.62
N TYR A 212 0.68 16.89 10.23
CA TYR A 212 1.82 15.99 10.10
C TYR A 212 1.86 15.43 8.68
N LEU A 213 3.07 15.26 8.15
CA LEU A 213 3.33 14.70 6.82
C LEU A 213 4.51 13.74 6.90
N PRO A 214 4.49 12.60 6.18
CA PRO A 214 5.64 11.73 6.07
C PRO A 214 6.82 12.48 5.44
N GLN A 215 8.02 11.93 5.59
CA GLN A 215 9.21 12.45 4.93
C GLN A 215 9.05 12.57 3.40
N THR A 216 9.76 13.50 2.76
CA THR A 216 9.58 13.86 1.35
C THR A 216 9.83 12.72 0.35
N GLY A 217 10.62 11.70 0.72
CA GLY A 217 10.87 10.50 -0.08
C GLY A 217 9.75 9.43 -0.03
N SER A 218 8.73 9.63 0.81
CA SER A 218 7.58 8.72 0.96
C SER A 218 6.70 8.71 -0.28
N GLY A 219 6.25 7.52 -0.69
CA GLY A 219 5.27 7.37 -1.75
C GLY A 219 3.89 7.87 -1.34
N THR A 220 3.51 7.67 -0.07
CA THR A 220 2.27 8.20 0.51
C THR A 220 2.27 9.71 0.59
N TYR A 221 3.39 10.34 0.95
CA TYR A 221 3.55 11.79 0.88
C TYR A 221 3.26 12.30 -0.54
N ALA A 222 3.99 11.79 -1.54
CA ALA A 222 3.85 12.24 -2.92
C ALA A 222 2.41 12.08 -3.43
N PHE A 223 1.81 10.90 -3.22
CA PHE A 223 0.44 10.60 -3.65
C PHE A 223 -0.60 11.43 -2.90
N PHE A 224 -0.44 11.64 -1.60
CA PHE A 224 -1.36 12.47 -0.83
C PHE A 224 -1.37 13.91 -1.34
N LEU A 225 -0.21 14.47 -1.68
CA LEU A 225 -0.16 15.81 -2.26
C LEU A 225 -0.81 15.86 -3.65
N SER A 226 -0.40 14.99 -4.57
CA SER A 226 -0.86 15.04 -5.96
C SER A 226 -2.32 14.66 -6.14
N ASP A 227 -2.76 13.53 -5.56
CA ASP A 227 -4.06 12.93 -5.88
C ASP A 227 -5.11 13.31 -4.84
N VAL A 228 -4.74 13.30 -3.55
CA VAL A 228 -5.69 13.62 -2.46
C VAL A 228 -5.86 15.12 -2.33
N LEU A 229 -4.79 15.89 -2.15
CA LEU A 229 -4.85 17.35 -2.05
C LEU A 229 -4.94 18.06 -3.42
N GLY A 230 -4.56 17.37 -4.52
CA GLY A 230 -4.71 17.88 -5.88
C GLY A 230 -3.53 18.70 -6.43
N SER A 231 -2.38 18.73 -5.75
CA SER A 231 -1.17 19.42 -6.23
C SER A 231 0.10 18.84 -5.62
N SER A 232 1.08 18.47 -6.44
CA SER A 232 2.41 18.05 -5.98
C SER A 232 3.21 19.20 -5.33
N ASN A 233 2.87 20.45 -5.67
CA ASN A 233 3.44 21.68 -5.11
C ASN A 233 2.41 22.36 -4.21
N PHE A 234 1.82 21.60 -3.28
CA PHE A 234 0.73 22.10 -2.44
C PHE A 234 1.18 23.28 -1.57
N ASN A 235 0.40 24.37 -1.57
CA ASN A 235 0.67 25.52 -0.71
C ASN A 235 0.09 25.27 0.69
N PHE A 236 0.96 25.05 1.68
CA PHE A 236 0.56 24.82 3.07
C PHE A 236 0.13 26.09 3.82
N GLY A 237 0.07 27.24 3.15
CA GLY A 237 -0.20 28.53 3.77
C GLY A 237 0.99 29.05 4.58
N THR A 238 0.86 30.28 5.06
CA THR A 238 1.89 30.91 5.90
C THR A 238 1.76 30.41 7.35
N PRO A 239 2.82 29.85 7.96
CA PRO A 239 2.78 29.45 9.36
C PRO A 239 2.44 30.61 10.30
N SER A 240 1.62 30.34 11.30
CA SER A 240 1.23 31.30 12.35
C SER A 240 1.03 30.59 13.69
N ALA A 241 0.77 31.34 14.77
CA ALA A 241 0.51 30.75 16.09
C ALA A 241 -0.70 29.78 16.09
N ASN A 242 -1.72 30.07 15.27
CA ASN A 242 -2.91 29.22 15.15
C ASN A 242 -2.76 28.17 14.03
N CYS A 243 -1.79 28.32 13.14
CA CYS A 243 -1.48 27.33 12.11
C CYS A 243 0.02 27.03 12.05
N PRO A 244 0.55 26.21 12.96
CA PRO A 244 1.95 25.82 12.93
C PRO A 244 2.29 25.10 11.62
N ALA A 245 3.55 25.22 11.16
CA ALA A 245 4.02 24.52 9.96
C ALA A 245 3.77 22.99 10.06
N PRO A 246 3.57 22.29 8.92
CA PRO A 246 3.51 20.83 8.94
C PRO A 246 4.77 20.22 9.55
N ILE A 247 4.60 19.22 10.39
CA ILE A 247 5.71 18.49 11.03
C ILE A 247 6.05 17.25 10.20
N TYR A 248 7.34 17.09 9.89
CA TYR A 248 7.89 15.99 9.07
C TYR A 248 8.73 14.99 9.86
N VAL A 249 8.88 15.23 11.16
CA VAL A 249 9.69 14.41 12.07
C VAL A 249 8.85 13.84 13.17
N ASN A 250 9.30 12.71 13.70
CA ASN A 250 8.68 12.06 14.84
C ASN A 250 9.03 12.76 16.18
N ALA A 251 8.50 12.25 17.29
CA ALA A 251 8.71 12.80 18.63
C ALA A 251 10.18 12.84 19.08
N THR A 252 11.08 12.05 18.47
CA THR A 252 12.52 12.02 18.78
C THR A 252 13.36 12.77 17.75
N GLY A 253 12.74 13.45 16.78
CA GLY A 253 13.42 14.17 15.70
C GLY A 253 13.88 13.28 14.53
N GLY A 254 13.60 11.98 14.57
CA GLY A 254 13.81 11.09 13.43
C GLY A 254 12.76 11.30 12.33
N PRO A 255 12.91 10.66 11.16
CA PRO A 255 11.91 10.74 10.10
C PRO A 255 10.53 10.30 10.61
N LEU A 256 9.49 11.00 10.15
CA LEU A 256 8.11 10.57 10.37
C LEU A 256 7.74 9.54 9.31
N GLU A 257 7.45 8.32 9.76
CA GLU A 257 7.03 7.25 8.87
C GLU A 257 5.58 7.33 8.47
N GLU A 258 5.32 6.96 7.22
CA GLU A 258 3.96 6.64 6.79
C GLU A 258 3.45 5.48 7.67
N ASN A 259 2.20 5.55 8.11
CA ASN A 259 1.55 4.46 8.84
C ASN A 259 2.11 4.15 10.24
N ASN A 260 2.76 5.11 10.89
CA ASN A 260 3.22 4.96 12.27
C ASN A 260 2.73 6.15 13.14
N ALA A 261 1.52 6.04 13.69
CA ALA A 261 0.98 7.06 14.58
C ALA A 261 1.66 7.04 15.96
N SER A 262 2.27 5.92 16.36
CA SER A 262 2.89 5.74 17.68
C SER A 262 4.07 6.70 17.94
N VAL A 263 4.61 7.32 16.89
CA VAL A 263 5.74 8.24 17.00
C VAL A 263 5.33 9.71 16.88
N ILE A 264 4.03 10.01 16.80
CA ILE A 264 3.51 11.38 16.92
C ILE A 264 3.82 11.92 18.31
N ASN A 265 4.19 13.20 18.41
CA ASN A 265 4.43 13.83 19.71
C ASN A 265 3.17 13.70 20.58
N PRO A 266 3.23 13.07 21.77
CA PRO A 266 2.05 12.89 22.62
C PRO A 266 1.32 14.20 22.94
N ALA A 267 2.04 15.34 23.02
CA ALA A 267 1.44 16.66 23.24
C ALA A 267 0.55 17.12 22.08
N HIS A 268 0.74 16.58 20.87
CA HIS A 268 -0.03 16.92 19.69
C HIS A 268 -1.09 15.86 19.35
N TRP A 269 -1.21 14.76 20.11
CA TRP A 269 -2.06 13.64 19.73
C TRP A 269 -3.52 14.02 19.45
N GLN A 270 -4.09 14.86 20.31
CA GLN A 270 -5.48 15.33 20.19
C GLN A 270 -5.67 16.44 19.15
N SER A 271 -4.60 16.98 18.57
CA SER A 271 -4.64 17.97 17.49
C SER A 271 -4.14 17.42 16.14
N ALA A 272 -3.46 16.27 16.14
CA ALA A 272 -2.76 15.75 14.98
C ALA A 272 -3.70 15.29 13.86
N ILE A 273 -3.39 15.67 12.62
CA ILE A 273 -3.91 15.07 11.39
C ILE A 273 -2.73 14.68 10.48
N PHE A 274 -2.77 13.47 9.93
CA PHE A 274 -1.71 12.92 9.08
C PHE A 274 -2.26 11.98 8.01
N PRO A 275 -1.61 11.83 6.85
CA PRO A 275 -1.98 10.82 5.88
C PRO A 275 -1.65 9.41 6.38
N TYR A 276 -2.45 8.43 5.97
CA TYR A 276 -2.28 7.02 6.34
C TYR A 276 -2.73 6.10 5.19
N SER A 277 -1.99 5.02 4.95
CA SER A 277 -2.41 3.88 4.13
C SER A 277 -3.51 3.12 4.87
N ALA A 278 -4.68 3.06 4.26
CA ALA A 278 -5.81 2.30 4.77
C ALA A 278 -5.48 0.81 4.88
N GLY A 279 -4.70 0.24 3.94
CA GLY A 279 -4.28 -1.16 4.04
C GLY A 279 -3.42 -1.43 5.27
N GLN A 280 -2.43 -0.57 5.52
CA GLN A 280 -1.63 -0.67 6.75
C GLN A 280 -2.46 -0.41 8.02
N TRP A 281 -3.39 0.54 7.99
CA TRP A 281 -4.30 0.77 9.11
C TRP A 281 -5.12 -0.48 9.41
N VAL A 282 -5.67 -1.13 8.39
CA VAL A 282 -6.45 -2.39 8.49
C VAL A 282 -5.60 -3.51 9.09
N TYR A 283 -4.38 -3.69 8.58
CA TYR A 283 -3.45 -4.70 9.12
C TYR A 283 -3.17 -4.46 10.61
N GLN A 284 -2.84 -3.23 10.98
CA GLN A 284 -2.59 -2.85 12.37
C GLN A 284 -3.84 -3.03 13.25
N ALA A 285 -5.03 -2.71 12.72
CA ALA A 285 -6.29 -2.89 13.41
C ALA A 285 -6.63 -4.35 13.69
N ASN A 286 -6.39 -5.24 12.74
CA ASN A 286 -6.57 -6.68 12.92
C ASN A 286 -5.55 -7.31 13.86
N ASN A 287 -4.45 -6.61 14.15
CA ASN A 287 -3.37 -7.06 15.03
C ASN A 287 -3.26 -6.17 16.27
N SER A 288 -4.35 -5.55 16.71
CA SER A 288 -4.35 -4.54 17.78
C SER A 288 -3.89 -5.05 19.15
N ALA A 289 -3.86 -6.37 19.35
CA ALA A 289 -3.32 -6.99 20.57
C ALA A 289 -1.78 -7.02 20.59
N ASN A 290 -1.11 -6.82 19.44
CA ASN A 290 0.35 -6.85 19.35
C ASN A 290 0.90 -5.42 19.15
N PRO A 291 1.46 -4.77 20.18
CA PRO A 291 1.98 -3.39 20.09
C PRO A 291 3.23 -3.26 19.21
N THR A 292 3.89 -4.38 18.87
CA THR A 292 4.98 -4.35 17.89
C THR A 292 4.44 -4.17 16.47
N ILE A 293 3.18 -4.54 16.21
CA ILE A 293 2.49 -4.40 14.93
C ILE A 293 1.57 -3.18 14.94
N ASP A 294 0.70 -3.03 15.93
CA ASP A 294 -0.25 -1.92 15.99
C ASP A 294 0.44 -0.60 16.34
N LYS A 295 0.72 0.19 15.30
CA LYS A 295 1.34 1.51 15.41
C LYS A 295 0.32 2.63 15.42
N ARG A 296 -0.97 2.34 15.58
CA ARG A 296 -2.03 3.36 15.68
C ARG A 296 -2.11 3.97 17.08
N VAL A 297 -1.55 3.32 18.09
CA VAL A 297 -1.62 3.76 19.50
C VAL A 297 -0.29 4.36 19.93
N LEU A 298 -0.31 5.43 20.73
CA LEU A 298 0.90 5.96 21.35
C LEU A 298 1.47 4.98 22.39
N PRO A 299 2.80 4.92 22.58
CA PRO A 299 3.41 4.13 23.65
C PRO A 299 2.94 4.52 25.06
N SER A 300 2.57 5.79 25.26
CA SER A 300 1.97 6.30 26.50
C SER A 300 0.52 5.87 26.72
N GLY A 301 -0.06 5.09 25.79
CA GLY A 301 -1.48 4.76 25.76
C GLY A 301 -2.34 5.83 25.08
N GLY A 302 -3.63 5.58 25.00
CA GLY A 302 -4.62 6.44 24.34
C GLY A 302 -5.52 5.68 23.37
N ALA A 303 -6.51 6.37 22.81
CA ALA A 303 -7.30 5.82 21.72
C ALA A 303 -6.41 5.65 20.48
N PRO A 304 -6.54 4.56 19.70
CA PRO A 304 -5.85 4.41 18.43
C PRO A 304 -6.23 5.52 17.46
N ALA A 305 -5.29 5.92 16.61
CA ALA A 305 -5.55 6.80 15.48
C ALA A 305 -6.72 6.24 14.65
N ARG A 306 -7.74 7.06 14.46
CA ARG A 306 -8.92 6.73 13.67
C ARG A 306 -8.64 7.11 12.22
N LEU A 307 -8.93 6.19 11.30
CA LEU A 307 -8.89 6.48 9.87
C LEU A 307 -10.17 7.23 9.50
N GLY A 308 -10.03 8.41 8.93
CA GLY A 308 -11.15 9.23 8.48
C GLY A 308 -11.48 8.96 7.02
N GLY A 309 -12.74 9.19 6.64
CA GLY A 309 -13.18 9.10 5.26
C GLY A 309 -12.93 10.36 4.42
N ILE A 310 -12.88 10.22 3.09
CA ILE A 310 -12.83 11.35 2.13
C ILE A 310 -14.09 11.33 1.26
N LEU A 311 -14.89 12.38 1.38
CA LEU A 311 -16.11 12.56 0.60
C LEU A 311 -15.77 13.16 -0.78
N THR A 312 -16.28 12.53 -1.85
CA THR A 312 -15.97 12.90 -3.23
C THR A 312 -16.96 13.92 -3.82
N ASN A 313 -18.19 13.94 -3.34
CA ASN A 313 -19.24 14.88 -3.75
C ASN A 313 -20.06 15.29 -2.53
N VAL A 314 -19.93 16.53 -2.09
CA VAL A 314 -20.98 17.22 -1.35
C VAL A 314 -21.69 18.06 -2.39
N ASP A 315 -22.89 17.66 -2.81
CA ASP A 315 -23.73 18.57 -3.57
C ASP A 315 -24.18 19.74 -2.67
N ALA A 316 -24.73 20.79 -3.26
CA ALA A 316 -25.19 21.97 -2.53
C ALA A 316 -26.30 21.68 -1.50
N ASN A 317 -26.90 20.49 -1.53
CA ASN A 317 -28.00 20.07 -0.67
C ASN A 317 -27.53 19.23 0.54
N GLY A 318 -26.23 19.00 0.69
CA GLY A 318 -25.65 18.26 1.82
C GLY A 318 -25.55 16.75 1.58
N LEU A 319 -24.83 16.06 2.46
CA LEU A 319 -24.56 14.62 2.34
C LEU A 319 -25.84 13.79 2.37
N THR A 320 -26.03 12.92 1.37
CA THR A 320 -26.93 11.77 1.51
C THR A 320 -26.25 10.68 2.34
N THR A 321 -27.00 9.94 3.16
CA THR A 321 -26.48 8.86 4.02
C THR A 321 -25.70 7.78 3.25
N THR A 322 -26.04 7.56 1.97
CA THR A 322 -25.34 6.65 1.05
C THR A 322 -23.91 7.10 0.73
N GLN A 323 -23.64 8.41 0.70
CA GLN A 323 -22.28 8.94 0.42
C GLN A 323 -21.32 8.75 1.60
N SER A 324 -21.82 8.70 2.84
CA SER A 324 -20.97 8.60 4.04
C SER A 324 -20.36 7.21 4.24
N MET A 325 -21.06 6.14 3.86
CA MET A 325 -20.53 4.76 3.96
C MET A 325 -19.50 4.46 2.87
N ASN A 326 -19.63 5.10 1.71
CA ASN A 326 -18.70 4.96 0.58
C ASN A 326 -17.40 5.76 0.75
N ALA A 327 -17.32 6.62 1.77
CA ALA A 327 -16.18 7.50 1.97
C ALA A 327 -15.13 6.94 2.92
N ASN A 328 -15.39 5.86 3.67
CA ASN A 328 -14.36 5.29 4.54
C ASN A 328 -13.57 4.22 3.77
N PRO A 329 -12.24 4.32 3.62
CA PRO A 329 -11.47 3.31 2.92
C PRO A 329 -11.31 2.00 3.71
N ALA A 330 -11.70 1.95 4.98
CA ALA A 330 -11.68 0.73 5.79
C ALA A 330 -13.08 0.45 6.37
N ALA A 331 -13.46 -0.83 6.42
CA ALA A 331 -14.73 -1.28 6.97
C ALA A 331 -14.51 -2.51 7.87
N TYR A 332 -15.36 -2.66 8.88
CA TYR A 332 -15.34 -3.84 9.76
C TYR A 332 -16.31 -4.89 9.25
N ASN A 333 -15.80 -6.06 8.89
CA ASN A 333 -16.59 -7.21 8.54
C ASN A 333 -17.11 -7.87 9.81
N ILE A 334 -18.43 -7.81 10.04
CA ILE A 334 -19.07 -8.40 11.21
C ILE A 334 -19.02 -9.94 11.18
N THR A 335 -19.10 -10.55 9.99
CA THR A 335 -19.02 -12.01 9.81
C THR A 335 -17.63 -12.53 10.13
N ASP A 336 -16.59 -11.93 9.55
CA ASP A 336 -15.20 -12.37 9.73
C ASP A 336 -14.55 -11.79 11.00
N ARG A 337 -15.23 -10.84 11.65
CA ARG A 337 -14.75 -10.06 12.80
C ARG A 337 -13.40 -9.37 12.54
N LYS A 338 -13.19 -8.91 11.30
CA LYS A 338 -11.94 -8.30 10.84
C LYS A 338 -12.20 -6.99 10.12
N TRP A 339 -11.29 -6.05 10.28
CA TRP A 339 -11.17 -4.90 9.40
C TRP A 339 -10.69 -5.36 8.02
N GLN A 340 -11.21 -4.72 6.98
CA GLN A 340 -10.82 -4.92 5.59
C GLN A 340 -10.80 -3.56 4.90
N LEU A 341 -10.09 -3.44 3.78
CA LEU A 341 -10.31 -2.31 2.88
C LEU A 341 -11.77 -2.34 2.44
N ASN A 342 -12.40 -1.18 2.40
CA ASN A 342 -13.80 -1.07 2.04
C ASN A 342 -13.97 -1.42 0.56
N ASP A 343 -14.35 -2.67 0.32
CA ASP A 343 -14.59 -3.25 -0.99
C ASP A 343 -16.09 -3.47 -1.27
N ALA A 344 -16.97 -2.82 -0.49
CA ALA A 344 -18.42 -2.87 -0.65
C ALA A 344 -18.99 -4.28 -0.93
N GLY A 345 -18.80 -5.19 0.03
CA GLY A 345 -19.42 -6.53 0.03
C GLY A 345 -19.59 -7.17 1.42
N LEU A 346 -19.39 -6.42 2.50
CA LEU A 346 -19.40 -6.94 3.88
C LEU A 346 -20.81 -7.08 4.47
N SER A 347 -21.55 -8.09 3.98
CA SER A 347 -22.69 -8.86 4.54
C SER A 347 -23.73 -8.26 5.52
N VAL A 348 -23.71 -6.98 5.89
CA VAL A 348 -24.75 -6.32 6.72
C VAL A 348 -25.35 -5.09 6.02
N VAL A 349 -25.33 -5.09 4.68
CA VAL A 349 -26.28 -4.29 3.88
C VAL A 349 -27.07 -5.26 3.01
N GLN A 350 -28.23 -5.69 3.49
CA GLN A 350 -29.24 -6.41 2.69
C GLN A 350 -30.53 -5.59 2.76
N PRO A 351 -31.45 -5.65 1.77
CA PRO A 351 -31.30 -5.88 0.33
C PRO A 351 -31.99 -4.77 -0.50
N GLY A 352 -31.34 -4.28 -1.57
CA GLY A 352 -31.99 -3.40 -2.58
C GLY A 352 -31.22 -2.15 -3.03
N ALA A 353 -30.01 -1.89 -2.53
CA ALA A 353 -29.24 -0.72 -2.96
C ALA A 353 -28.26 -1.04 -4.09
N SER A 354 -28.49 -0.44 -5.25
CA SER A 354 -27.46 -0.21 -6.27
C SER A 354 -26.47 0.85 -5.77
N GLY A 355 -25.18 0.51 -5.66
CA GLY A 355 -24.09 1.49 -5.58
C GLY A 355 -23.25 1.49 -4.31
N GLY A 356 -22.39 0.48 -4.17
CA GLY A 356 -21.09 0.59 -3.51
C GLY A 356 -20.10 -0.10 -4.43
N TYR A 357 -19.16 0.63 -5.03
CA TYR A 357 -18.15 0.01 -5.88
C TYR A 357 -17.02 -0.46 -4.95
N PRO A 358 -16.58 -1.73 -5.05
CA PRO A 358 -15.39 -2.15 -4.35
C PRO A 358 -14.21 -1.23 -4.66
N ILE A 359 -13.20 -1.18 -3.79
CA ILE A 359 -11.86 -0.83 -4.25
C ILE A 359 -11.46 -1.90 -5.27
N THR A 360 -11.79 -1.62 -6.51
CA THR A 360 -11.43 -2.39 -7.68
C THR A 360 -10.32 -1.64 -8.39
N GLU A 361 -9.71 -2.32 -9.33
CA GLU A 361 -8.73 -1.70 -10.21
C GLU A 361 -9.30 -0.46 -10.94
N ALA A 362 -10.58 -0.54 -11.35
CA ALA A 362 -11.33 0.55 -11.97
C ALA A 362 -11.58 1.73 -11.02
N SER A 363 -11.31 1.57 -9.73
CA SER A 363 -11.39 2.64 -8.73
C SER A 363 -10.09 3.42 -8.60
N SER A 364 -9.00 3.02 -9.28
CA SER A 364 -7.73 3.77 -9.25
C SER A 364 -7.73 4.93 -10.26
N THR A 365 -7.14 6.07 -9.89
CA THR A 365 -7.02 7.26 -10.78
C THR A 365 -6.21 6.99 -12.05
N ARG A 366 -5.46 5.89 -12.08
CA ARG A 366 -4.65 5.45 -13.23
C ARG A 366 -5.44 4.68 -14.27
N VAL A 367 -6.54 4.06 -13.86
CA VAL A 367 -7.39 3.24 -14.73
C VAL A 367 -8.70 3.97 -15.05
N ASN A 368 -9.12 4.89 -14.19
CA ASN A 368 -10.36 5.63 -14.33
C ASN A 368 -10.17 7.10 -13.94
N THR A 369 -10.78 8.01 -14.71
CA THR A 369 -10.77 9.45 -14.42
C THR A 369 -11.70 9.85 -13.27
N VAL A 370 -12.60 8.96 -12.84
CA VAL A 370 -13.49 9.15 -11.69
C VAL A 370 -13.38 7.93 -10.77
N PRO A 371 -12.46 7.95 -9.79
CA PRO A 371 -12.32 6.84 -8.86
C PRO A 371 -13.59 6.70 -8.00
N ALA A 372 -13.98 5.47 -7.67
CA ALA A 372 -15.07 5.24 -6.72
C ALA A 372 -14.78 5.85 -5.34
N PHE A 373 -13.48 5.94 -4.99
CA PHE A 373 -12.98 6.49 -3.74
C PHE A 373 -11.73 7.36 -4.00
N ILE A 374 -11.69 8.59 -3.47
CA ILE A 374 -10.49 9.45 -3.56
C ILE A 374 -9.38 8.83 -2.72
N GLY A 375 -8.22 8.63 -3.33
CA GLY A 375 -7.03 8.14 -2.64
C GLY A 375 -6.73 6.67 -2.91
N VAL A 376 -7.52 5.97 -3.73
CA VAL A 376 -7.13 4.63 -4.22
C VAL A 376 -5.88 4.72 -5.08
N ARG A 377 -4.92 3.85 -4.83
CA ARG A 377 -3.68 3.71 -5.59
C ARG A 377 -3.30 2.26 -5.78
N PHE A 378 -2.48 2.00 -6.78
CA PHE A 378 -1.69 0.78 -6.79
C PHE A 378 -0.46 0.90 -5.89
N VAL A 379 -0.02 -0.25 -5.41
CA VAL A 379 1.33 -0.44 -4.88
C VAL A 379 2.12 -1.37 -5.80
N TYR A 380 3.43 -1.14 -5.89
CA TYR A 380 4.29 -1.67 -6.93
C TYR A 380 5.53 -2.34 -6.36
N ASN A 381 5.99 -3.35 -7.10
CA ASN A 381 7.38 -3.74 -7.12
C ASN A 381 8.02 -3.17 -8.39
N VAL A 382 9.16 -2.49 -8.25
CA VAL A 382 9.87 -1.89 -9.38
C VAL A 382 11.13 -2.70 -9.64
N LEU A 383 11.26 -3.17 -10.87
CA LEU A 383 12.44 -3.88 -11.37
C LEU A 383 13.19 -2.99 -12.35
N ASP A 384 14.45 -3.31 -12.60
CA ASP A 384 15.23 -2.72 -13.69
C ASP A 384 15.79 -3.83 -14.57
N GLN A 385 15.51 -3.75 -15.87
CA GLN A 385 15.84 -4.77 -16.87
C GLN A 385 17.33 -4.97 -17.10
N ARG A 386 18.16 -4.03 -16.62
CA ARG A 386 19.62 -4.14 -16.69
C ARG A 386 20.20 -4.90 -15.51
N SER A 387 19.38 -5.24 -14.50
CA SER A 387 19.83 -6.06 -13.38
C SER A 387 20.30 -7.42 -13.89
N PRO A 388 21.46 -7.91 -13.44
CA PRO A 388 21.96 -9.23 -13.85
C PRO A 388 21.06 -10.38 -13.36
N ASN A 389 20.32 -10.18 -12.26
CA ASN A 389 19.33 -11.13 -11.71
C ASN A 389 17.89 -10.75 -12.11
N TYR A 390 17.69 -10.05 -13.25
CA TYR A 390 16.38 -9.54 -13.63
C TYR A 390 15.34 -10.66 -13.81
N VAL A 391 15.72 -11.81 -14.38
CA VAL A 391 14.77 -12.91 -14.64
C VAL A 391 14.29 -13.51 -13.33
N GLU A 392 15.19 -13.75 -12.38
CA GLU A 392 14.89 -14.27 -11.05
C GLU A 392 14.04 -13.28 -10.24
N ALA A 393 14.37 -11.98 -10.29
CA ALA A 393 13.55 -10.93 -9.70
C ALA A 393 12.16 -10.85 -10.33
N LEU A 394 12.05 -11.01 -11.65
CA LEU A 394 10.78 -11.07 -12.37
C LEU A 394 9.94 -12.27 -11.91
N MET A 395 10.57 -13.42 -11.65
CA MET A 395 9.92 -14.61 -11.11
C MET A 395 9.48 -14.46 -9.66
N ALA A 396 10.05 -13.52 -8.90
CA ALA A 396 9.62 -13.19 -7.55
C ALA A 396 8.34 -12.33 -7.53
N VAL A 397 8.25 -11.29 -8.39
CA VAL A 397 7.22 -10.23 -8.24
C VAL A 397 6.48 -9.82 -9.50
N GLY A 398 6.80 -10.40 -10.66
CA GLY A 398 6.28 -9.97 -11.96
C GLY A 398 5.80 -11.11 -12.84
N PHE A 399 5.79 -10.86 -14.14
CA PHE A 399 5.50 -11.83 -15.18
C PHE A 399 6.25 -11.45 -16.45
N ASP A 400 6.60 -12.46 -17.25
CA ASP A 400 7.18 -12.24 -18.57
C ASP A 400 6.09 -12.30 -19.62
N ASN A 401 5.94 -11.22 -20.39
CA ASN A 401 5.03 -11.16 -21.53
C ASN A 401 5.77 -11.07 -22.87
N VAL A 402 7.09 -11.23 -22.87
CA VAL A 402 7.91 -11.25 -24.08
C VAL A 402 7.76 -12.62 -24.75
N ASN A 403 7.71 -12.65 -26.09
CA ASN A 403 7.72 -13.85 -26.92
C ASN A 403 6.60 -14.87 -26.66
N GLY A 404 5.44 -14.44 -26.12
CA GLY A 404 4.33 -15.36 -25.83
C GLY A 404 4.55 -16.24 -24.62
N SER A 405 5.55 -15.92 -23.78
CA SER A 405 5.69 -16.52 -22.45
C SER A 405 4.41 -16.28 -21.64
N THR A 406 3.93 -17.32 -20.96
CA THR A 406 2.80 -17.23 -20.01
C THR A 406 3.29 -17.31 -18.56
N THR A 407 4.60 -17.19 -18.34
CA THR A 407 5.22 -17.39 -17.05
C THR A 407 4.90 -16.22 -16.11
N LYS A 408 4.35 -16.55 -14.94
CA LYS A 408 3.98 -15.62 -13.89
C LYS A 408 4.73 -16.01 -12.62
N SER A 409 5.18 -15.01 -11.86
CA SER A 409 5.51 -15.23 -10.46
C SER A 409 4.30 -15.77 -9.68
N ALA A 410 4.54 -16.43 -8.54
CA ALA A 410 3.46 -16.83 -7.64
C ALA A 410 2.59 -15.63 -7.20
N LEU A 411 3.21 -14.44 -7.07
CA LEU A 411 2.50 -13.19 -6.79
C LEU A 411 1.51 -12.84 -7.91
N CYS A 412 1.96 -12.88 -9.15
CA CYS A 412 1.17 -12.50 -10.33
C CYS A 412 0.27 -13.61 -10.88
N ASN A 413 0.39 -14.82 -10.33
CA ASN A 413 -0.51 -15.94 -10.54
C ASN A 413 -1.66 -15.99 -9.52
N GLY A 414 -1.70 -15.05 -8.57
CA GLY A 414 -2.75 -14.95 -7.55
C GLY A 414 -2.54 -15.82 -6.32
N GLU A 415 -1.47 -16.62 -6.27
CA GLU A 415 -1.18 -17.53 -5.14
C GLU A 415 -0.87 -16.79 -3.84
N ARG A 416 -0.58 -15.48 -3.92
CA ARG A 416 -0.31 -14.61 -2.77
C ARG A 416 -1.48 -13.70 -2.41
N ALA A 417 -2.65 -13.85 -3.02
CA ALA A 417 -3.82 -13.02 -2.76
C ALA A 417 -4.26 -13.02 -1.29
N ALA A 418 -4.24 -14.20 -0.63
CA ALA A 418 -4.57 -14.32 0.79
C ALA A 418 -3.56 -13.58 1.69
N ILE A 419 -2.27 -13.62 1.34
CA ILE A 419 -1.23 -12.86 2.05
C ILE A 419 -1.52 -11.37 1.89
N ILE A 420 -1.68 -10.88 0.66
CA ILE A 420 -1.99 -9.46 0.37
C ILE A 420 -3.19 -8.98 1.20
N ALA A 421 -4.29 -9.73 1.18
CA ALA A 421 -5.51 -9.41 1.94
C ALA A 421 -5.29 -9.43 3.47
N SER A 422 -4.48 -10.36 3.98
CA SER A 422 -4.16 -10.43 5.42
C SER A 422 -3.37 -9.21 5.91
N TYR A 423 -2.60 -8.57 5.03
CA TYR A 423 -1.90 -7.31 5.28
C TYR A 423 -2.76 -6.08 4.93
N GLY A 424 -4.06 -6.27 4.76
CA GLY A 424 -5.04 -5.20 4.56
C GLY A 424 -5.04 -4.60 3.16
N PHE A 425 -4.27 -5.11 2.20
CA PHE A 425 -4.31 -4.62 0.81
C PHE A 425 -5.38 -5.37 0.00
N ALA A 426 -5.88 -4.76 -1.08
CA ALA A 426 -6.83 -5.42 -1.96
C ALA A 426 -6.06 -6.11 -3.12
N PRO A 427 -6.08 -7.44 -3.22
CA PRO A 427 -5.41 -8.15 -4.32
C PRO A 427 -6.07 -7.81 -5.66
N LEU A 428 -5.29 -7.75 -6.73
CA LEU A 428 -5.83 -7.45 -8.06
C LEU A 428 -6.55 -8.68 -8.62
N PRO A 429 -7.67 -8.51 -9.34
CA PRO A 429 -8.41 -9.63 -9.93
C PRO A 429 -7.65 -10.22 -11.13
N THR A 430 -7.90 -11.51 -11.41
CA THR A 430 -7.38 -12.23 -12.59
C THR A 430 -8.13 -11.87 -13.88
N THR A 431 -9.42 -11.57 -13.77
CA THR A 431 -10.21 -11.01 -14.86
C THR A 431 -9.75 -9.57 -15.05
N GLY A 432 -8.95 -9.33 -16.08
CA GLY A 432 -8.51 -7.98 -16.45
C GLY A 432 -9.70 -7.01 -16.55
N ILE A 433 -9.40 -5.71 -16.43
CA ILE A 433 -10.38 -4.63 -16.47
C ILE A 433 -11.36 -4.85 -17.64
N THR A 434 -12.59 -5.26 -17.33
CA THR A 434 -13.69 -5.31 -18.31
C THR A 434 -14.16 -3.89 -18.57
N GLY A 435 -13.32 -3.08 -19.22
CA GLY A 435 -13.58 -1.65 -19.45
C GLY A 435 -12.35 -0.91 -19.98
N THR A 436 -12.28 -0.72 -21.29
CA THR A 436 -11.46 0.25 -22.06
C THR A 436 -9.94 0.29 -21.90
N VAL A 437 -9.32 -0.17 -20.82
CA VAL A 437 -7.88 -0.45 -20.79
C VAL A 437 -7.72 -1.90 -21.22
N ALA A 438 -7.89 -2.13 -22.52
CA ALA A 438 -7.69 -3.46 -23.11
C ALA A 438 -6.39 -4.04 -22.58
N ALA A 439 -6.38 -5.35 -22.30
CA ALA A 439 -5.15 -6.09 -22.12
C ALA A 439 -4.28 -5.84 -23.35
N SER A 440 -3.42 -4.83 -23.27
CA SER A 440 -2.35 -4.65 -24.21
C SER A 440 -1.46 -5.86 -23.98
N ALA A 441 -1.22 -6.64 -25.04
CA ALA A 441 -0.27 -7.74 -25.00
C ALA A 441 1.09 -7.32 -24.40
N ASN A 442 1.39 -6.01 -24.43
CA ASN A 442 2.61 -5.42 -23.91
C ASN A 442 2.57 -5.07 -22.40
N TYR A 443 1.39 -5.04 -21.74
CA TYR A 443 1.25 -4.53 -20.37
C TYR A 443 0.55 -5.47 -19.38
N ASN A 444 -0.36 -6.33 -19.85
CA ASN A 444 -1.09 -7.24 -18.97
C ASN A 444 -1.11 -8.65 -19.55
N LEU A 445 -0.59 -9.62 -18.79
CA LEU A 445 -0.70 -11.03 -19.14
C LEU A 445 -2.09 -11.56 -18.72
N ALA A 446 -2.78 -12.25 -19.63
CA ALA A 446 -4.12 -12.79 -19.37
C ALA A 446 -4.15 -13.66 -18.12
N GLY A 447 -5.15 -13.43 -17.25
CA GLY A 447 -5.29 -14.14 -15.98
C GLY A 447 -4.20 -13.80 -14.95
N SER A 448 -3.45 -12.71 -15.11
CA SER A 448 -2.51 -12.26 -14.09
C SER A 448 -3.20 -11.39 -13.02
N THR A 449 -2.77 -11.53 -11.77
CA THR A 449 -3.12 -10.65 -10.64
C THR A 449 -2.10 -9.53 -10.42
N CYS A 450 -1.27 -9.23 -11.41
CA CYS A 450 -0.40 -8.06 -11.45
C CYS A 450 -0.68 -7.22 -12.69
N ARG A 451 -0.20 -5.97 -12.71
CA ARG A 451 -0.20 -5.10 -13.89
C ARG A 451 1.20 -4.56 -14.13
N ARG A 452 1.71 -4.68 -15.36
CA ARG A 452 2.95 -4.01 -15.74
C ARG A 452 2.60 -2.61 -16.25
N ILE A 453 3.02 -1.58 -15.54
CA ILE A 453 2.82 -0.19 -15.94
C ILE A 453 4.07 0.28 -16.68
N SER A 454 3.91 0.69 -17.94
CA SER A 454 4.97 1.33 -18.72
C SER A 454 5.24 2.75 -18.21
N VAL A 455 6.52 3.10 -18.14
CA VAL A 455 7.00 4.44 -17.79
C VAL A 455 7.13 5.30 -19.03
#